data_AF-A0A397YMG2-F1
#
_entry.id   AF-A0A397YMG2-F1
#
_cell.length_a   1.000
_cell.length_b   1.000
_cell.length_c   1.000
_cell.angle_alpha   90.00
_cell.angle_beta   90.00
_cell.angle_gamma   90.00
#
_symmetry.space_group_name_H-M   'P 1'
#
loop_
_entity.id
_entity.type
_entity.pdbx_description
1 polymer ?
#
loop_
_entity_poly.entity_id
_entity_poly.type
_entity_poly.pdbx_seq_one_letter_code
_entity_poly.pdbx_strand_id
1 'polypeptide(L)'
;MKDAVNDSFSPGSSRPSPSMLSREDYWSEEATFTLIQAWGRRYVDLSRGGLRQKHWQEVANAVNDPAASPAYEDDSDGSRSRSSGGNNRKREREREVEIEEKKGYKEVAEAIERFGKIYEKVEERKRKEMVELEKQRMRFAKELECHRMQLFTEMQVRLHKLRRSSGSNGPTSSANAALEYGMMDFPSYF
;
A
#
# COMPACT_ATOMS: atom_id res chain seq x y z
N MET A 1 -22.19 -49.16 57.47
CA MET A 1 -20.91 -49.56 56.88
C MET A 1 -20.57 -48.56 55.78
N LYS A 2 -19.43 -47.85 55.96
CA LYS A 2 -18.48 -47.31 54.96
C LYS A 2 -18.98 -46.27 53.93
N ASP A 3 -18.47 -45.03 53.80
CA ASP A 3 -17.34 -44.26 54.39
C ASP A 3 -17.68 -42.74 54.24
N ALA A 4 -17.38 -41.88 55.23
CA ALA A 4 -16.36 -40.79 55.21
C ALA A 4 -16.03 -40.22 53.79
N VAL A 5 -15.93 -38.92 53.53
CA VAL A 5 -15.00 -37.94 54.15
C VAL A 5 -15.52 -36.51 53.92
N ASN A 6 -15.50 -35.70 54.98
CA ASN A 6 -15.50 -34.24 54.95
C ASN A 6 -14.12 -33.75 54.51
N ASP A 7 -14.01 -32.92 53.47
CA ASP A 7 -12.92 -31.94 53.47
C ASP A 7 -13.24 -30.69 52.66
N SER A 8 -13.39 -29.59 53.39
CA SER A 8 -13.33 -28.25 52.86
C SER A 8 -11.86 -27.93 52.57
N PHE A 9 -11.45 -28.00 51.31
CA PHE A 9 -10.24 -27.34 50.85
C PHE A 9 -10.56 -26.49 49.63
N SER A 10 -10.60 -25.18 49.84
CA SER A 10 -10.37 -24.23 48.75
C SER A 10 -8.97 -24.50 48.19
N PRO A 11 -8.80 -24.85 46.91
CA PRO A 11 -7.52 -24.69 46.27
C PRO A 11 -7.43 -23.23 45.82
N GLY A 12 -6.37 -22.57 46.31
CA GLY A 12 -6.14 -21.15 46.16
C GLY A 12 -6.43 -20.62 44.76
N SER A 13 -7.16 -19.52 44.76
CA SER A 13 -7.06 -18.47 43.75
C SER A 13 -5.60 -18.00 43.69
N SER A 14 -4.77 -18.72 42.93
CA SER A 14 -3.56 -18.15 42.34
C SER A 14 -4.00 -17.43 41.08
N ARG A 15 -4.84 -16.41 41.25
CA ARG A 15 -4.96 -15.35 40.25
C ARG A 15 -3.56 -14.76 40.16
N PRO A 16 -2.85 -14.84 39.03
CA PRO A 16 -1.55 -14.18 38.91
C PRO A 16 -1.79 -12.71 39.24
N SER A 17 -0.99 -12.20 40.18
CA SER A 17 -1.09 -10.83 40.66
C SER A 17 -1.19 -9.88 39.45
N PRO A 18 -2.13 -8.93 39.43
CA PRO A 18 -2.27 -7.95 38.34
C PRO A 18 -1.01 -7.11 38.09
N SER A 19 -0.01 -7.20 38.98
CA SER A 19 1.28 -6.52 38.94
C SER A 19 2.38 -7.25 38.17
N MET A 20 2.16 -8.45 37.61
CA MET A 20 3.08 -9.06 36.62
C MET A 20 2.62 -8.90 35.16
N LEU A 21 1.46 -8.27 34.92
CA LEU A 21 1.04 -7.82 33.59
C LEU A 21 1.42 -6.35 33.33
N SER A 22 2.39 -5.85 34.10
CA SER A 22 2.99 -4.53 33.89
C SER A 22 4.47 -4.73 33.66
N ARG A 23 4.82 -5.39 32.55
CA ARG A 23 6.18 -5.28 32.04
C ARG A 23 6.28 -5.48 30.52
N GLU A 24 5.90 -4.42 29.81
CA GLU A 24 6.49 -3.96 28.53
C GLU A 24 6.76 -5.02 27.41
N ASP A 25 5.75 -5.76 26.97
CA ASP A 25 5.71 -6.37 25.61
C ASP A 25 5.29 -5.36 24.52
N TYR A 26 5.34 -4.07 24.86
CA TYR A 26 4.94 -2.99 23.98
C TYR A 26 6.19 -2.44 23.31
N TRP A 27 6.23 -2.65 22.00
CA TRP A 27 7.09 -1.96 21.04
C TRP A 27 7.50 -0.57 21.55
N SER A 28 8.81 -0.29 21.61
CA SER A 28 9.28 1.01 22.08
C SER A 28 8.77 2.14 21.17
N GLU A 29 8.55 3.32 21.75
CA GLU A 29 8.16 4.51 20.99
C GLU A 29 9.21 4.82 19.91
N GLU A 30 10.49 4.61 20.23
CA GLU A 30 11.63 4.75 19.31
C GLU A 30 11.56 3.76 18.14
N ALA A 31 11.17 2.51 18.39
CA ALA A 31 11.03 1.52 17.33
C ALA A 31 9.82 1.77 16.44
N THR A 32 8.72 2.23 17.04
CA THR A 32 7.52 2.68 16.31
C THR A 32 7.87 3.87 15.42
N PHE A 33 8.59 4.85 15.96
CA PHE A 33 9.06 6.03 15.23
C PHE A 33 10.03 5.67 14.10
N THR A 34 10.96 4.76 14.35
CA THR A 34 11.92 4.28 13.35
C THR A 34 11.21 3.58 12.20
N LEU A 35 10.25 2.71 12.51
CA LEU A 35 9.41 2.10 11.48
C LEU A 35 8.70 3.18 10.67
N ILE A 36 7.96 4.08 11.34
CA ILE A 36 7.20 5.17 10.69
C ILE A 36 8.08 6.03 9.79
N GLN A 37 9.26 6.42 10.24
CA GLN A 37 10.21 7.15 9.40
C GLN A 37 10.70 6.31 8.22
N ALA A 38 11.12 5.07 8.48
CA ALA A 38 11.74 4.22 7.46
C ALA A 38 10.77 3.89 6.33
N TRP A 39 9.51 3.53 6.64
CA TRP A 39 8.51 3.30 5.59
C TRP A 39 7.90 4.59 5.06
N GLY A 40 7.70 5.60 5.92
CA GLY A 40 7.06 6.86 5.56
C GLY A 40 7.86 7.66 4.54
N ARG A 41 9.18 7.81 4.73
CA ARG A 41 10.09 8.45 3.75
C ARG A 41 9.99 7.76 2.39
N ARG A 42 10.04 6.43 2.38
CA ARG A 42 9.98 5.63 1.14
C ARG A 42 8.64 5.71 0.44
N TYR A 43 7.54 5.74 1.19
CA TYR A 43 6.21 5.89 0.61
C TYR A 43 6.06 7.23 -0.11
N VAL A 44 6.58 8.31 0.48
CA VAL A 44 6.57 9.66 -0.12
C VAL A 44 7.44 9.71 -1.37
N ASP A 45 8.66 9.18 -1.31
CA ASP A 45 9.60 9.14 -2.45
C ASP A 45 9.03 8.34 -3.64
N LEU A 46 8.32 7.25 -3.36
CA LEU A 46 7.68 6.41 -4.37
C LEU A 46 6.36 6.98 -4.89
N SER A 47 5.83 8.06 -4.29
CA SER A 47 4.67 8.83 -4.78
C SER A 47 3.50 7.95 -5.28
N ARG A 48 3.10 6.97 -4.46
CA ARG A 48 2.07 5.90 -4.70
C ARG A 48 2.52 4.64 -5.43
N GLY A 49 3.77 4.54 -5.87
CA GLY A 49 4.38 3.28 -6.29
C GLY A 49 4.52 2.34 -5.10
N GLY A 50 3.73 1.27 -5.05
CA GLY A 50 3.74 0.33 -3.91
C GLY A 50 5.17 -0.12 -3.54
N LEU A 51 5.46 -0.16 -2.24
CA LEU A 51 6.76 -0.61 -1.74
C LEU A 51 7.05 -2.04 -2.22
N ARG A 52 8.20 -2.23 -2.88
CA ARG A 52 8.67 -3.55 -3.32
C ARG A 52 9.31 -4.31 -2.17
N GLN A 53 9.50 -5.63 -2.32
CA GLN A 53 10.16 -6.44 -1.29
C GLN A 53 11.51 -5.86 -0.87
N LYS A 54 12.30 -5.33 -1.82
CA LYS A 54 13.57 -4.66 -1.52
C LYS A 54 13.40 -3.51 -0.50
N HIS A 55 12.36 -2.70 -0.66
CA HIS A 55 12.10 -1.58 0.25
C HIS A 55 11.64 -2.08 1.62
N TRP A 56 10.85 -3.16 1.67
CA TRP A 56 10.47 -3.80 2.93
C TRP A 56 11.67 -4.41 3.66
N GLN A 57 12.65 -4.96 2.94
CA GLN A 57 13.90 -5.42 3.54
C GLN A 57 14.68 -4.27 4.18
N GLU A 58 14.78 -3.14 3.48
CA GLU A 58 15.49 -1.98 4.02
C GLU A 58 14.78 -1.38 5.25
N VAL A 59 13.44 -1.44 5.30
CA VAL A 59 12.65 -1.09 6.50
C VAL A 59 12.90 -2.08 7.64
N ALA A 60 12.93 -3.38 7.35
CA ALA A 60 13.23 -4.41 8.35
C ALA A 60 14.62 -4.23 8.96
N ASN A 61 15.62 -3.92 8.13
CA ASN A 61 16.99 -3.67 8.60
C ASN A 61 17.04 -2.44 9.50
N ALA A 62 16.38 -1.34 9.13
CA ALA A 62 16.33 -0.12 9.94
C ALA A 62 15.70 -0.35 11.33
N VAL A 63 14.70 -1.23 11.43
CA VAL A 63 14.07 -1.60 12.71
C VAL A 63 14.95 -2.55 13.53
N ASN A 64 15.83 -3.30 12.88
CA ASN A 64 16.75 -4.24 13.54
C ASN A 64 18.06 -3.59 14.03
N ASP A 65 18.37 -2.36 13.58
CA ASP A 65 19.57 -1.65 13.99
C ASP A 65 19.34 -0.90 15.32
N PRO A 66 20.05 -1.27 16.42
CA PRO A 66 19.86 -0.63 17.73
C PRO A 66 20.39 0.82 17.78
N ALA A 67 21.17 1.24 16.79
CA ALA A 67 21.68 2.60 16.66
C ALA A 67 20.62 3.63 16.22
N ALA A 68 19.39 3.19 15.95
CA ALA A 68 18.27 4.09 15.71
C ALA A 68 17.79 4.80 17.00
N SER A 69 18.20 4.31 18.19
CA SER A 69 18.03 5.05 19.43
C SER A 69 19.11 6.14 19.50
N PRO A 70 18.74 7.44 19.48
CA PRO A 70 19.72 8.50 19.68
C PRO A 70 20.23 8.35 21.11
N ALA A 71 21.48 7.89 21.23
CA ALA A 71 22.20 7.90 22.50
C ALA A 71 22.12 9.33 23.06
N TYR A 72 21.32 9.51 24.11
CA TYR A 72 21.32 10.72 24.90
C TYR A 72 22.72 10.82 25.48
N GLU A 73 23.57 11.68 24.92
CA GLU A 73 24.89 11.98 25.45
C GLU A 73 24.67 12.67 26.81
N ASP A 74 24.70 11.89 27.88
CA ASP A 74 24.73 12.37 29.26
C ASP A 74 26.14 12.89 29.55
N ASP A 75 26.34 14.20 29.36
CA ASP A 75 27.53 14.99 29.71
C ASP A 75 27.72 15.12 31.25
N SER A 76 27.60 14.01 31.99
CA SER A 76 27.88 13.97 33.42
C SER A 76 29.37 13.75 33.70
N ASP A 77 30.09 14.85 33.95
CA ASP A 77 31.41 14.92 34.56
C ASP A 77 31.40 14.24 35.95
N GLY A 78 31.71 12.93 35.94
CA GLY A 78 31.88 12.11 37.12
C GLY A 78 33.36 11.95 37.48
N SER A 79 33.82 12.76 38.43
CA SER A 79 35.15 12.70 39.01
C SER A 79 35.63 11.27 39.35
N ARG A 80 36.87 10.98 38.91
CA ARG A 80 37.57 9.70 39.05
C ARG A 80 37.73 9.28 40.51
N SER A 81 37.11 8.17 40.90
CA SER A 81 37.51 7.39 42.08
C SER A 81 37.88 5.97 41.69
N ARG A 82 39.11 5.58 42.05
CA ARG A 82 39.65 4.23 41.85
C ARG A 82 38.98 3.28 42.84
N SER A 83 38.27 2.28 42.33
CA SER A 83 37.96 1.08 43.10
C SER A 83 38.11 -0.14 42.20
N SER A 84 39.02 -1.02 42.62
CA SER A 84 39.33 -2.28 41.98
C SER A 84 38.38 -3.36 42.50
N GLY A 85 37.79 -4.10 41.57
CA GLY A 85 37.17 -5.40 41.84
C GLY A 85 35.69 -5.34 42.21
N GLY A 86 34.83 -5.76 41.26
CA GLY A 86 33.46 -6.13 41.60
C GLY A 86 32.34 -5.85 40.60
N ASN A 87 32.60 -5.57 39.31
CA ASN A 87 31.52 -5.19 38.38
C ASN A 87 31.20 -6.18 37.24
N ASN A 88 31.79 -7.38 37.21
CA ASN A 88 31.51 -8.34 36.13
C ASN A 88 30.04 -8.76 36.09
N ARG A 89 29.40 -8.99 37.25
CA ARG A 89 28.00 -9.42 37.35
C ARG A 89 26.99 -8.34 36.93
N LYS A 90 27.31 -7.05 37.12
CA LYS A 90 26.45 -5.93 36.70
C LYS A 90 26.47 -5.79 35.18
N ARG A 91 27.67 -5.87 34.58
CA ARG A 91 27.87 -5.87 33.12
C ARG A 91 27.27 -7.10 32.43
N GLU A 92 27.30 -8.27 33.06
CA GLU A 92 26.65 -9.48 32.53
C GLU A 92 25.13 -9.32 32.46
N ARG A 93 24.50 -8.84 33.53
CA ARG A 93 23.05 -8.59 33.56
C ARG A 93 22.61 -7.51 32.56
N GLU A 94 23.38 -6.44 32.41
CA GLU A 94 23.11 -5.40 31.40
C GLU A 94 23.20 -5.96 29.97
N ARG A 95 24.18 -6.82 29.69
CA ARG A 95 24.29 -7.52 28.40
C ARG A 95 23.16 -8.51 28.16
N GLU A 96 22.72 -9.24 29.18
CA GLU A 96 21.59 -10.17 29.07
C GLU A 96 20.28 -9.44 28.74
N VAL A 97 20.02 -8.29 29.38
CA VAL A 97 18.86 -7.43 29.08
C VAL A 97 18.96 -6.85 27.65
N GLU A 98 20.15 -6.39 27.23
CA GLU A 98 20.39 -5.90 25.87
C GLU A 98 20.23 -7.02 24.80
N ILE A 99 20.55 -8.27 25.16
CA ILE A 99 20.35 -9.43 24.29
C ILE A 99 18.86 -9.80 24.17
N GLU A 100 18.10 -9.73 25.26
CA GLU A 100 16.65 -9.95 25.23
C GLU A 100 15.94 -8.87 24.40
N GLU A 101 16.29 -7.60 24.57
CA GLU A 101 15.74 -6.51 23.75
C GLU A 101 16.07 -6.68 22.26
N LYS A 102 17.31 -7.07 21.93
CA LYS A 102 17.71 -7.38 20.55
C LYS A 102 16.94 -8.57 19.94
N LYS A 103 16.49 -9.52 20.76
CA LYS A 103 15.74 -10.68 20.28
C LYS A 103 14.33 -10.29 19.81
N GLY A 104 13.67 -9.34 20.50
CA GLY A 104 12.36 -8.82 20.10
C GLY A 104 12.39 -8.09 18.75
N TYR A 105 13.41 -7.26 18.51
CA TYR A 105 13.55 -6.55 17.23
C TYR A 105 13.78 -7.48 16.04
N LYS A 106 14.47 -8.59 16.26
CA LYS A 106 14.72 -9.60 15.22
C LYS A 106 13.42 -10.24 14.73
N GLU A 107 12.50 -10.59 15.63
CA GLU A 107 11.21 -11.20 15.26
C GLU A 107 10.34 -10.24 14.44
N VAL A 108 10.39 -8.95 14.76
CA VAL A 108 9.69 -7.89 14.03
C VAL A 108 10.31 -7.67 12.64
N ALA A 109 11.63 -7.60 12.55
CA ALA A 109 12.32 -7.47 11.26
C ALA A 109 12.00 -8.65 10.33
N GLU A 110 12.01 -9.88 10.86
CA GLU A 110 11.59 -11.07 10.12
C GLU A 110 10.12 -11.00 9.68
N ALA A 111 9.23 -10.50 10.53
CA ALA A 111 7.83 -10.32 10.18
C ALA A 111 7.63 -9.29 9.05
N ILE A 112 8.36 -8.17 9.08
CA ILE A 112 8.34 -7.13 8.04
C ILE A 112 8.87 -7.70 6.71
N GLU A 113 9.93 -8.51 6.73
CA GLU A 113 10.42 -9.19 5.52
C GLU A 113 9.38 -10.16 4.96
N ARG A 114 8.76 -10.98 5.82
CA ARG A 114 7.67 -11.90 5.42
C ARG A 114 6.50 -11.13 4.83
N PHE A 115 6.13 -10.00 5.42
CA PHE A 115 5.11 -9.11 4.91
C PHE A 115 5.47 -8.58 3.51
N GLY A 116 6.69 -8.08 3.31
CA GLY A 116 7.14 -7.57 2.02
C GLY A 116 7.06 -8.60 0.90
N LYS A 117 7.43 -9.86 1.19
CA LYS A 117 7.30 -10.98 0.24
C LYS A 117 5.85 -11.27 -0.16
N ILE A 118 4.94 -11.25 0.82
CA ILE A 118 3.51 -11.50 0.57
C ILE A 118 2.89 -10.32 -0.19
N TYR A 119 3.22 -9.10 0.21
CA TYR A 119 2.73 -7.86 -0.41
C TYR A 119 3.09 -7.82 -1.90
N GLU A 120 4.33 -8.11 -2.28
CA GLU A 120 4.73 -8.12 -3.70
C GLU A 120 3.93 -9.14 -4.51
N LYS A 121 3.70 -10.35 -3.98
CA LYS A 121 2.86 -11.36 -4.64
C LYS A 121 1.41 -10.91 -4.83
N VAL A 122 0.84 -10.23 -3.83
CA VAL A 122 -0.53 -9.69 -3.93
C VAL A 122 -0.59 -8.58 -4.97
N GLU A 123 0.36 -7.65 -4.94
CA GLU A 123 0.41 -6.54 -5.89
C GLU A 123 0.74 -6.99 -7.32
N GLU A 124 1.47 -8.09 -7.50
CA GLU A 124 1.69 -8.69 -8.82
C GLU A 124 0.36 -9.24 -9.39
N ARG A 125 -0.45 -9.93 -8.57
CA ARG A 125 -1.77 -10.40 -9.00
C ARG A 125 -2.68 -9.25 -9.39
N LYS A 126 -2.75 -8.20 -8.58
CA LYS A 126 -3.54 -6.99 -8.90
C LYS A 126 -3.09 -6.33 -10.21
N ARG A 127 -1.78 -6.24 -10.47
CA ARG A 127 -1.27 -5.70 -11.75
C ARG A 127 -1.71 -6.55 -12.94
N LYS A 128 -1.63 -7.89 -12.84
CA LYS A 128 -2.07 -8.79 -13.91
C LYS A 128 -3.55 -8.66 -14.21
N GLU A 129 -4.37 -8.59 -13.16
CA GLU A 129 -5.82 -8.40 -13.27
C GLU A 129 -6.15 -7.04 -13.91
N MET A 130 -5.50 -5.97 -13.45
CA MET A 130 -5.66 -4.63 -14.04
C MET A 130 -5.32 -4.60 -15.53
N VAL A 131 -4.25 -5.30 -15.94
CA VAL A 131 -3.88 -5.43 -17.36
C VAL A 131 -4.96 -6.17 -18.16
N GLU A 132 -5.55 -7.23 -17.62
CA GLU A 132 -6.58 -7.97 -18.34
C GLU A 132 -7.89 -7.17 -18.49
N LEU A 133 -8.28 -6.43 -17.45
CA LEU A 133 -9.39 -5.49 -17.51
C LEU A 133 -9.14 -4.39 -18.55
N GLU A 134 -7.91 -3.86 -18.62
CA GLU A 134 -7.55 -2.87 -19.64
C GLU A 134 -7.64 -3.45 -21.06
N LYS A 135 -7.18 -4.69 -21.27
CA LYS A 135 -7.34 -5.37 -22.57
C LYS A 135 -8.81 -5.54 -22.94
N GLN A 136 -9.67 -5.90 -21.99
CA GLN A 136 -11.11 -5.98 -22.23
C GLN A 136 -11.68 -4.61 -22.60
N ARG A 137 -11.31 -3.57 -21.86
CA ARG A 137 -11.70 -2.18 -22.15
C ARG A 137 -11.30 -1.76 -23.57
N MET A 138 -10.05 -2.02 -23.96
CA MET A 138 -9.54 -1.71 -25.29
C MET A 138 -10.24 -2.52 -26.38
N ARG A 139 -10.52 -3.81 -26.15
CA ARG A 139 -11.24 -4.68 -27.10
C ARG A 139 -12.63 -4.12 -27.39
N PHE A 140 -13.39 -3.78 -26.34
CA PHE A 140 -14.71 -3.19 -26.49
C PHE A 140 -14.66 -1.83 -27.21
N ALA A 141 -13.74 -0.95 -26.82
CA ALA A 141 -13.59 0.35 -27.47
C ALA A 141 -13.28 0.22 -28.97
N LYS A 142 -12.43 -0.74 -29.35
CA LYS A 142 -12.11 -1.03 -30.76
C LYS A 142 -13.31 -1.57 -31.52
N GLU A 143 -14.05 -2.49 -30.92
CA GLU A 143 -15.25 -3.08 -31.53
C GLU A 143 -16.35 -2.03 -31.74
N LEU A 144 -16.57 -1.16 -30.76
CA LEU A 144 -17.50 -0.04 -30.86
C LEU A 144 -17.16 0.90 -32.03
N GLU A 145 -15.88 1.27 -32.17
CA GLU A 145 -15.43 2.14 -33.25
C GLU A 145 -15.56 1.47 -34.63
N CYS A 146 -15.31 0.17 -34.71
CA CYS A 146 -15.53 -0.61 -35.92
C CYS A 146 -17.01 -0.55 -36.34
N HIS A 147 -17.94 -0.79 -35.41
CA HIS A 147 -19.38 -0.69 -35.68
C HIS A 147 -19.80 0.73 -36.07
N ARG A 148 -19.29 1.76 -35.40
CA ARG A 148 -19.55 3.17 -35.72
C ARG A 148 -19.13 3.49 -37.16
N MET A 149 -17.92 3.09 -37.55
CA MET A 149 -17.39 3.31 -38.89
C MET A 149 -18.15 2.52 -39.95
N GLN A 150 -18.54 1.28 -39.65
CA GLN A 150 -19.34 0.45 -40.54
C GLN A 150 -20.70 1.09 -40.83
N LEU A 151 -21.43 1.52 -39.80
CA LEU A 151 -22.72 2.20 -39.96
C LEU A 151 -22.59 3.47 -40.80
N PHE A 152 -21.55 4.26 -40.54
CA PHE A 152 -21.30 5.48 -41.29
C PHE A 152 -21.02 5.19 -42.77
N THR A 153 -20.16 4.20 -43.04
CA THR A 153 -19.79 3.81 -44.40
C THR A 153 -20.99 3.26 -45.16
N GLU A 154 -21.77 2.37 -44.53
CA GLU A 154 -22.99 1.83 -45.12
C GLU A 154 -24.01 2.94 -45.43
N MET A 155 -24.20 3.90 -44.51
CA MET A 155 -25.07 5.06 -44.72
C MET A 155 -24.61 5.88 -45.92
N GLN A 156 -23.32 6.20 -46.01
CA GLN A 156 -22.77 6.97 -47.13
C GLN A 156 -22.98 6.26 -48.47
N VAL A 157 -22.73 4.95 -48.53
CA VAL A 157 -22.97 4.16 -49.75
C VAL A 157 -24.46 4.16 -50.13
N ARG A 158 -25.37 4.00 -49.16
CA ARG A 158 -26.83 4.03 -49.40
C ARG A 158 -27.28 5.39 -49.92
N LEU A 159 -26.85 6.49 -49.29
CA LEU A 159 -27.16 7.85 -49.73
C LEU A 159 -26.60 8.15 -51.12
N HIS A 160 -25.37 7.73 -51.39
CA HIS A 160 -24.75 7.94 -52.70
C HIS A 160 -25.49 7.18 -53.82
N LYS A 161 -25.96 5.95 -53.56
CA LYS A 161 -26.80 5.20 -54.50
C LYS A 161 -28.13 5.91 -54.77
N LEU A 162 -28.81 6.40 -53.72
CA LEU A 162 -30.07 7.13 -53.84
C LEU A 162 -29.91 8.47 -54.58
N ARG A 163 -28.79 9.16 -54.36
CA ARG A 163 -28.42 10.39 -55.08
C ARG A 163 -28.15 10.11 -56.56
N ARG A 164 -27.53 8.98 -56.91
CA ARG A 164 -27.28 8.57 -58.30
C ARG A 164 -28.54 8.11 -59.03
N SER A 165 -29.46 7.43 -58.35
CA SER A 165 -30.74 7.02 -58.95
C SER A 165 -31.72 8.20 -59.13
N SER A 166 -31.57 9.27 -58.35
CA SER A 166 -32.39 10.50 -58.49
C SER A 166 -31.82 11.52 -59.50
N GLY A 167 -30.64 11.25 -60.09
CA GLY A 167 -29.97 12.16 -61.03
C GLY A 167 -30.42 12.05 -62.49
N SER A 168 -31.48 11.30 -62.79
CA SER A 168 -32.03 11.15 -64.14
C SER A 168 -33.45 11.68 -64.20
N ASN A 169 -33.62 13.01 -64.20
CA ASN A 169 -34.73 13.72 -64.83
C ASN A 169 -34.43 15.23 -64.94
N GLY A 170 -34.01 15.64 -66.15
CA GLY A 170 -34.27 16.97 -66.72
C GLY A 170 -33.12 17.99 -66.75
N PRO A 171 -32.68 18.44 -67.94
CA PRO A 171 -32.10 19.75 -68.12
C PRO A 171 -33.22 20.73 -68.51
N THR A 172 -33.57 21.70 -67.67
CA THR A 172 -34.02 23.01 -68.18
C THR A 172 -33.58 24.13 -67.23
N SER A 173 -32.81 25.04 -67.81
CA SER A 173 -32.44 26.34 -67.29
C SER A 173 -33.69 27.16 -66.94
N SER A 174 -33.72 27.81 -65.77
CA SER A 174 -34.31 29.14 -65.64
C SER A 174 -33.97 29.82 -64.32
N ALA A 175 -33.23 30.94 -64.45
CA ALA A 175 -33.35 32.18 -63.70
C ALA A 175 -33.12 32.19 -62.17
N ASN A 176 -32.02 32.86 -61.80
CA ASN A 176 -31.90 33.83 -60.70
C ASN A 176 -33.14 34.03 -59.81
N ALA A 177 -33.06 33.60 -58.56
CA ALA A 177 -33.73 34.23 -57.43
C ALA A 177 -32.78 34.15 -56.23
N ALA A 178 -31.84 35.10 -56.19
CA ALA A 178 -31.13 35.45 -54.98
C ALA A 178 -32.08 36.20 -54.03
N LEU A 179 -31.73 36.15 -52.74
CA LEU A 179 -32.28 36.87 -51.57
C LEU A 179 -33.46 36.18 -50.87
N GLU A 180 -33.20 35.59 -49.70
CA GLU A 180 -33.50 36.26 -48.41
C GLU A 180 -32.91 35.47 -47.22
N TYR A 181 -32.13 36.16 -46.38
CA TYR A 181 -31.89 35.99 -44.92
C TYR A 181 -32.14 34.61 -44.27
N GLY A 182 -31.25 34.03 -43.46
CA GLY A 182 -30.18 34.57 -42.64
C GLY A 182 -30.13 33.79 -41.32
N MET A 183 -28.90 33.54 -40.82
CA MET A 183 -28.62 33.27 -39.41
C MET A 183 -29.12 31.92 -38.82
N MET A 184 -28.32 30.87 -38.95
CA MET A 184 -28.13 29.92 -37.85
C MET A 184 -26.65 29.54 -37.79
N ASP A 185 -25.90 30.30 -36.99
CA ASP A 185 -24.63 29.86 -36.44
C ASP A 185 -24.87 28.55 -35.68
N PHE A 186 -24.24 27.47 -36.10
CA PHE A 186 -24.20 26.25 -35.32
C PHE A 186 -23.14 26.38 -34.21
N PRO A 187 -23.50 26.20 -32.93
CA PRO A 187 -22.55 26.34 -31.82
C PRO A 187 -21.37 25.37 -31.94
N SER A 188 -20.17 25.93 -31.86
CA SER A 188 -18.95 25.18 -31.55
C SER A 188 -19.10 24.58 -30.15
N TYR A 189 -19.32 23.27 -30.07
CA TYR A 189 -19.05 22.53 -28.84
C TYR A 189 -17.72 21.79 -28.97
N PHE A 190 -16.89 22.09 -27.97
CA PHE A 190 -15.68 21.42 -27.54
C PHE A 190 -15.75 19.89 -27.62
#